data_AF-A0A286QZK3-F1
#
_entry.id   AF-A0A286QZK3-F1
#
_cell.length_a   1.000
_cell.length_b   1.000
_cell.length_c   1.000
_cell.angle_alpha   90.00
_cell.angle_beta   90.00
_cell.angle_gamma   90.00
#
_symmetry.space_group_name_H-M   'P 1'
#
loop_
_entity.id
_entity.type
_entity.pdbx_description
1 polymer ?
#
loop_
_entity_poly.entity_id
_entity_poly.type
_entity_poly.pdbx_seq_one_letter_code
_entity_poly.pdbx_strand_id
1 'polypeptide(L)' 'TFRLLLVDTPETKHPKKGVEKYGPEASAFTKKMVENAKKIEVEFDKGQRTDKYGRGLAYIYADGKMVNEALVR' A
#
# COMPACT_ATOMS: atom_id res chain seq x y z
N THR A 1 10.94 -2.75 2.31
CA THR A 1 9.74 -1.93 2.55
C THR A 1 9.21 -1.41 1.23
N PHE A 2 7.89 -1.47 1.01
CA PHE A 2 7.23 -0.99 -0.21
C PHE A 2 6.26 0.15 0.10
N ARG A 3 6.11 1.07 -0.85
CA ARG A 3 5.10 2.13 -0.88
C ARG A 3 4.19 1.86 -2.07
N LEU A 4 2.89 1.73 -1.81
CA LEU A 4 1.90 1.57 -2.88
C LEU A 4 1.94 2.80 -3.79
N LEU A 5 2.14 2.58 -5.09
CA LEU A 5 2.09 3.64 -6.10
C LEU A 5 0.66 4.19 -6.24
N LEU A 6 0.55 5.49 -6.52
CA LEU A 6 -0.71 6.19 -6.82
C LEU A 6 -1.79 6.18 -5.72
N VAL A 7 -1.48 5.72 -4.51
CA VAL A 7 -2.42 5.69 -3.37
C VAL A 7 -1.81 6.42 -2.18
N ASP A 8 -2.45 7.49 -1.74
CA ASP A 8 -2.21 8.11 -0.43
C ASP A 8 -3.34 7.71 0.51
N THR A 9 -3.11 6.66 1.31
CA THR A 9 -4.02 6.31 2.40
C THR A 9 -3.89 7.33 3.54
N PRO A 10 -4.98 7.70 4.24
CA PRO A 10 -4.87 8.42 5.51
C PRO A 10 -3.88 7.72 6.43
N GLU A 11 -2.82 8.41 6.84
CA GLU A 11 -1.68 7.75 7.47
C GLU A 11 -1.95 7.55 8.97
N THR A 12 -1.60 6.37 9.48
CA THR A 12 -1.60 6.10 10.94
C THR A 12 -0.32 6.57 11.63
N LYS A 13 0.69 6.98 10.85
CA LYS A 13 2.02 7.38 11.32
C LYS A 13 2.42 8.76 10.80
N HIS A 14 1.44 9.61 10.47
CA HIS A 14 1.74 10.91 9.90
C HIS A 14 2.52 11.75 10.93
N PRO A 15 3.76 12.19 10.64
CA PRO A 15 4.67 12.77 11.64
C PRO A 15 4.15 14.07 12.29
N LYS A 16 3.19 14.74 11.64
CA LYS A 16 2.57 15.98 12.15
C LYS A 16 1.12 15.84 12.60
N LYS A 17 0.40 14.83 12.09
CA LYS A 17 -1.06 14.72 12.26
C LYS A 17 -1.46 13.53 13.15
N GLY A 18 -0.52 12.63 13.45
CA GLY A 18 -0.81 11.43 14.21
C GLY A 18 -1.61 10.43 13.37
N VAL A 19 -2.68 9.90 13.96
CA VAL A 19 -3.59 8.94 13.30
C VAL A 19 -4.70 9.70 12.60
N GLU A 20 -4.72 9.65 11.27
CA GLU A 20 -5.80 10.25 10.48
C GLU A 20 -7.05 9.35 10.48
N LYS A 21 -8.24 9.97 10.34
CA LYS A 21 -9.52 9.26 10.24
C LYS A 21 -9.46 8.26 9.07
N TYR A 22 -9.89 7.02 9.29
CA TYR A 22 -9.80 5.88 8.37
C TYR A 22 -8.41 5.25 8.18
N GLY A 23 -7.36 5.78 8.82
CA GLY A 23 -6.02 5.21 8.74
C GLY A 23 -5.93 3.80 9.34
N PRO A 24 -6.44 3.56 10.57
CA PRO A 24 -6.45 2.22 11.17
C PRO A 24 -7.21 1.20 10.31
N GLU A 25 -8.33 1.61 9.73
CA GLU A 25 -9.19 0.79 8.88
C GLU A 25 -8.48 0.41 7.57
N ALA A 26 -7.86 1.37 6.88
CA ALA A 26 -7.07 1.13 5.68
C ALA A 26 -5.86 0.21 5.97
N SER A 27 -5.22 0.40 7.13
CA SER A 27 -4.11 -0.45 7.57
C SER A 27 -4.55 -1.88 7.85
N ALA A 28 -5.66 -2.05 8.57
CA ALA A 28 -6.23 -3.36 8.88
C ALA A 28 -6.72 -4.09 7.61
N PHE A 29 -7.35 -3.36 6.69
CA PHE A 29 -7.80 -3.88 5.41
C PHE A 29 -6.63 -4.40 4.57
N THR A 30 -5.61 -3.57 4.38
CA THR A 30 -4.40 -3.95 3.64
C THR A 30 -3.75 -5.19 4.25
N LYS A 31 -3.56 -5.17 5.58
CA LYS A 31 -2.97 -6.29 6.33
C LYS A 31 -3.77 -7.58 6.13
N LYS A 32 -5.10 -7.52 6.27
CA LYS A 32 -5.97 -8.69 6.08
C LYS A 32 -5.93 -9.20 4.66
N MET A 33 -5.91 -8.32 3.66
CA MET A 33 -5.89 -8.72 2.25
C MET A 33 -4.59 -9.44 1.89
N VAL A 34 -3.44 -8.93 2.33
CA VAL A 34 -2.15 -9.55 2.02
C VAL A 34 -1.85 -10.79 2.86
N GLU A 35 -2.27 -10.83 4.13
CA GLU A 35 -2.04 -12.00 5.00
C GLU A 35 -2.88 -13.21 4.60
N ASN A 36 -4.07 -13.00 4.04
CA ASN A 36 -4.92 -14.09 3.56
C ASN A 36 -4.62 -14.51 2.11
N ALA A 37 -3.73 -13.79 1.42
CA ALA A 37 -3.39 -14.09 0.05
C ALA A 37 -2.49 -15.33 -0.03
N LYS A 38 -2.77 -16.23 -0.97
CA LYS A 38 -1.88 -17.36 -1.26
C LYS A 38 -0.69 -16.93 -2.13
N LYS A 39 -0.89 -15.92 -2.97
CA LYS A 39 0.11 -15.36 -3.87
C LYS A 39 0.14 -13.84 -3.73
N ILE A 40 1.35 -13.31 -3.54
CA ILE A 40 1.63 -11.88 -3.59
C ILE A 40 2.49 -11.60 -4.82
N GLU A 41 2.07 -10.63 -5.62
CA GLU A 41 2.81 -10.16 -6.78
C GLU A 41 3.12 -8.67 -6.62
N VAL A 42 4.32 -8.29 -7.05
CA VAL A 42 4.81 -6.92 -6.97
C VAL A 42 5.17 -6.48 -8.38
N GLU A 43 4.51 -5.44 -8.85
CA GLU A 43 4.71 -4.88 -10.19
C GLU A 43 5.28 -3.47 -10.07
N PHE A 44 6.47 -3.26 -10.64
CA PHE A 44 7.07 -1.93 -10.72
C PHE A 44 6.56 -1.21 -11.97
N ASP A 45 6.36 0.10 -11.85
CA ASP A 45 6.09 0.95 -13.01
C ASP A 45 7.36 1.13 -13.86
N LYS A 46 7.21 1.70 -15.06
CA LYS A 46 8.30 2.00 -16.01
C LYS A 46 9.30 3.02 -15.46
N GLY A 47 8.91 3.79 -14.45
CA GLY A 47 9.69 4.85 -13.84
C GLY A 47 10.68 4.38 -12.77
N GLN A 48 10.92 5.27 -11.80
CA GLN A 48 11.82 4.98 -10.68
C GLN A 48 11.25 3.86 -9.81
N ARG A 49 12.05 2.83 -9.55
CA ARG A 49 11.64 1.67 -8.73
C ARG A 49 11.67 1.94 -7.23
N THR A 50 12.38 2.98 -6.79
CA THR A 50 12.55 3.32 -5.38
C THR A 50 12.41 4.82 -5.17
N ASP A 51 11.87 5.22 -4.01
CA ASP A 51 11.87 6.62 -3.61
C ASP A 51 13.16 7.03 -2.88
N LYS A 52 13.27 8.32 -2.55
CA LYS A 52 14.40 8.90 -1.82
C LYS A 52 14.62 8.35 -0.39
N TYR A 53 13.67 7.57 0.13
CA TYR A 53 13.76 6.90 1.43
C TYR A 53 14.10 5.41 1.30
N GLY A 54 14.41 4.94 0.07
CA GLY A 54 14.75 3.54 -0.21
C GLY A 54 13.54 2.60 -0.23
N ARG A 55 12.30 3.12 -0.29
CA ARG A 55 11.09 2.28 -0.38
C ARG A 55 10.83 1.91 -1.84
N GLY A 56 10.51 0.65 -2.10
CA GLY A 56 10.11 0.21 -3.43
C GLY A 56 8.76 0.82 -3.83
N LEU A 57 8.69 1.43 -5.00
CA LEU A 57 7.49 2.01 -5.60
C LEU A 57 6.83 0.98 -6.51
N ALA A 58 5.73 0.38 -6.07
CA ALA A 58 5.12 -0.72 -6.80
C ALA A 58 3.59 -0.77 -6.63
N TYR A 59 2.94 -1.45 -7.57
CA TYR A 59 1.60 -1.99 -7.43
C TYR A 59 1.70 -3.36 -6.78
N ILE A 60 0.85 -3.61 -5.77
CA ILE A 60 0.82 -4.89 -5.07
C ILE A 60 -0.47 -5.61 -5.43
N TYR A 61 -0.36 -6.89 -5.75
CA TYR A 61 -1.49 -7.77 -6.00
C TYR A 61 -1.52 -8.91 -4.98
N ALA A 62 -2.72 -9.18 -4.47
CA ALA A 62 -3.03 -10.29 -3.58
C ALA A 62 -4.03 -11.21 -4.28
N ASP A 63 -3.60 -12.43 -4.60
CA ASP A 63 -4.37 -13.41 -5.38
C ASP A 63 -4.97 -12.82 -6.67
N GLY A 64 -4.15 -12.06 -7.40
CA GLY A 64 -4.54 -11.39 -8.65
C GLY A 64 -5.39 -10.12 -8.48
N LYS A 65 -5.74 -9.73 -7.25
CA LYS A 65 -6.47 -8.48 -6.97
C LYS A 65 -5.51 -7.36 -6.59
N MET A 66 -5.62 -6.21 -7.25
CA MET A 66 -4.77 -5.05 -6.97
C MET A 66 -5.16 -4.44 -5.61
N VAL A 67 -4.21 -4.42 -4.67
CA VAL A 67 -4.40 -3.86 -3.33
C VAL A 67 -4.63 -2.33 -3.41
N ASN A 68 -3.99 -1.66 -4.37
CA ASN A 68 -4.13 -0.23 -4.60
C ASN A 68 -5.57 0.16 -4.95
N GLU A 69 -6.21 -0.55 -5.89
CA GLU A 69 -7.60 -0.31 -6.29
C GLU A 69 -8.58 -0.64 -5.17
N ALA A 70 -8.35 -1.74 -4.46
CA ALA A 70 -9.19 -2.17 -3.35
C ALA A 70 -9.21 -1.20 -2.16
N LEU A 71 -8.20 -0.32 -2.04
CA LEU A 71 -8.15 0.74 -1.02
C LEU A 71 -8.85 2.04 -1.43
N VAL A 72 -9.04 2.27 -2.73
CA VAL A 72 -9.62 3.51 -3.28
C VAL A 72 -11.13 3.36 -3.54
N ARG A 73 -11.59 2.13 -3.70
CA ARG A 73 -12.99 1.78 -3.99
C ARG A 73 -13.86 1.70 -2.74
#